data_AF-A0A7V9S3A8-F1
#
_entry.id   AF-A0A7V9S3A8-F1
#
_cell.length_a   1.000
_cell.length_b   1.000
_cell.length_c   1.000
_cell.angle_alpha   90.00
_cell.angle_beta   90.00
_cell.angle_gamma   90.00
#
_symmetry.space_group_name_H-M   'P 1'
#
loop_
_entity.id
_entity.type
_entity.pdbx_description
1 polymer ?
#
loop_
_entity_poly.entity_id
_entity_poly.type
_entity_poly.pdbx_seq_one_letter_code
_entity_poly.pdbx_strand_id
1 'polypeptide(L)'
;MLKRKILLFISFVLLLMPFSKGQDVIWLMNGRTMDGKVVTINESQVIYESKKKNKTIIKELETYRIFSISYGDGHTQILYTQDTIRGDYFSASEMHYFVMGEQDAYNYHRAPGATLIGFTLAATGGFFLAGDFLLLLVPFVSSGVHTIPGIKIRKKRVSNVEYLKEITYIQGYKRVAKNKRIQNAIKGSLIGVLAGVATFHILNNNNLIGD
;
A
#
# COMPACT_ATOMS: atom_id res chain seq x y z
N MET A 1 34.50 27.75 40.41
CA MET A 1 33.04 28.04 40.43
C MET A 1 32.34 27.88 39.08
N LEU A 2 32.94 28.29 37.96
CA LEU A 2 32.30 28.28 36.63
C LEU A 2 31.86 26.87 36.15
N LYS A 3 32.72 25.85 36.31
CA LYS A 3 32.40 24.45 35.95
C LYS A 3 31.17 23.88 36.69
N ARG A 4 30.98 24.23 37.96
CA ARG A 4 29.83 23.80 38.77
C ARG A 4 28.53 24.50 38.35
N LYS A 5 28.60 25.78 37.95
CA LYS A 5 27.46 26.51 37.39
C LYS A 5 27.07 25.98 36.01
N ILE A 6 28.04 25.60 35.18
CA ILE A 6 27.80 24.96 33.87
C ILE A 6 27.15 23.59 34.05
N LEU A 7 27.63 22.77 35.00
CA LEU A 7 27.04 21.45 35.26
C LEU A 7 25.57 21.55 35.73
N LEU A 8 25.27 22.52 36.60
CA LEU A 8 23.91 22.78 37.08
C LEU A 8 23.01 23.31 35.95
N PHE A 9 23.54 24.15 35.06
CA PHE A 9 22.81 24.65 33.89
C PHE A 9 22.49 23.52 32.89
N ILE A 10 23.44 22.62 32.62
CA ILE A 10 23.23 21.45 31.76
C ILE A 10 22.16 20.52 32.36
N SER A 11 22.22 20.27 33.67
CA SER A 11 21.19 19.47 34.37
C SER A 11 19.80 20.12 34.30
N PHE A 12 19.71 21.44 34.37
CA PHE A 12 18.45 22.18 34.25
C PHE A 12 17.88 22.14 32.81
N VAL A 13 18.74 22.22 31.79
CA VAL A 13 18.34 22.13 30.38
C VAL A 13 17.88 20.70 30.01
N LEU A 14 18.50 19.66 30.58
CA LEU A 14 18.07 18.27 30.40
C LEU A 14 16.69 17.96 31.02
N LEU A 15 16.31 18.67 32.10
CA LEU A 15 14.99 18.56 32.73
C LEU A 15 13.87 19.26 31.94
N LEU A 16 14.22 20.14 31.00
CA LEU A 16 13.26 20.91 30.18
C LEU A 16 12.92 20.23 28.85
N MET A 17 13.46 19.05 28.55
CA MET A 17 13.07 18.32 27.35
C MET A 17 11.62 17.83 27.52
N PRO A 18 10.66 18.32 26.71
CA PRO A 18 9.32 17.76 26.75
C PRO A 18 9.41 16.29 26.33
N PHE A 19 8.87 15.40 27.16
CA PHE A 19 8.57 14.04 26.72
C PHE A 19 7.57 14.14 25.57
N SER A 20 8.07 14.00 24.34
CA SER A 20 7.23 13.91 23.16
C SER A 20 6.40 12.63 23.31
N LYS A 21 5.16 12.76 23.76
CA LYS A 21 4.19 11.67 23.65
C LYS A 21 3.89 11.52 22.17
N GLY A 22 4.32 10.40 21.59
CA GLY A 22 4.00 10.07 20.20
C GLY A 22 2.49 10.03 19.97
N GLN A 23 2.05 10.11 18.71
CA GLN A 23 0.68 9.73 18.38
C GLN A 23 0.59 8.21 18.33
N ASP A 24 -0.56 7.64 18.68
CA ASP A 24 -0.77 6.21 18.53
C ASP A 24 -0.84 5.87 17.02
N VAL A 25 -0.36 4.68 16.69
CA VAL A 25 -0.34 4.13 15.34
C VAL A 25 -1.10 2.82 15.34
N ILE A 26 -2.20 2.80 14.59
CA ILE A 26 -3.05 1.62 14.40
C ILE A 26 -2.54 0.87 13.17
N TRP A 27 -2.03 -0.33 13.38
CA TRP A 27 -1.56 -1.23 12.33
C TRP A 27 -2.69 -2.13 11.87
N LEU A 28 -2.98 -2.12 10.58
CA LEU A 28 -4.02 -2.97 10.00
C LEU A 28 -3.45 -4.29 9.49
N MET A 29 -4.30 -5.31 9.47
CA MET A 29 -3.96 -6.62 8.90
C MET A 29 -3.66 -6.59 7.40
N ASN A 30 -3.92 -5.47 6.73
CA ASN A 30 -3.63 -5.27 5.31
C ASN A 30 -2.30 -4.50 5.04
N GLY A 31 -1.46 -4.31 6.05
CA GLY A 31 -0.18 -3.60 5.94
C GLY A 31 -0.28 -2.07 5.94
N ARG A 32 -1.48 -1.48 6.05
CA ARG A 32 -1.65 -0.03 6.20
C ARG A 32 -1.59 0.39 7.65
N THR A 33 -1.19 1.63 7.88
CA THR A 33 -1.21 2.27 9.19
C THR A 33 -2.18 3.44 9.21
N MET A 34 -2.73 3.72 10.39
CA MET A 34 -3.54 4.91 10.65
C MET A 34 -2.99 5.62 11.87
N ASP A 35 -2.70 6.91 11.71
CA ASP A 35 -2.26 7.75 12.82
C ASP A 35 -3.47 8.38 13.52
N GLY A 36 -3.50 8.29 14.84
CA GLY A 36 -4.55 8.92 15.65
C GLY A 36 -4.60 8.38 17.06
N LYS A 37 -5.12 9.18 17.99
CA LYS A 37 -5.20 8.82 19.40
C LYS A 37 -6.35 7.86 19.65
N VAL A 38 -6.08 6.69 20.22
CA VAL A 38 -7.13 5.73 20.56
C VAL A 38 -7.90 6.22 21.77
N VAL A 39 -9.23 6.23 21.66
CA VAL A 39 -10.14 6.70 22.71
C VAL A 39 -10.76 5.51 23.43
N THR A 40 -11.31 4.56 22.68
CA THR A 40 -12.02 3.40 23.21
C THR A 40 -11.74 2.17 22.37
N ILE A 41 -11.56 1.03 23.03
CA ILE A 41 -11.48 -0.30 22.40
C ILE A 41 -12.62 -1.14 22.96
N ASN A 42 -13.50 -1.59 22.07
CA ASN A 42 -14.56 -2.55 22.33
C ASN A 42 -14.24 -3.86 21.58
N GLU A 43 -15.00 -4.93 21.86
CA GLU A 43 -14.82 -6.22 21.19
C GLU A 43 -14.93 -6.13 19.66
N SER A 44 -15.89 -5.34 19.15
CA SER A 44 -16.15 -5.21 17.72
C SER A 44 -15.47 -4.02 17.06
N GLN A 45 -15.14 -2.98 17.81
CA GLN A 45 -14.75 -1.67 17.26
C GLN A 45 -13.70 -0.95 18.11
N VAL A 46 -12.82 -0.23 17.43
CA VAL A 46 -11.88 0.73 17.99
C VAL A 46 -12.26 2.13 17.52
N ILE A 47 -12.43 3.03 18.49
CA ILE A 47 -12.72 4.45 18.25
C ILE A 47 -11.42 5.23 18.47
N TYR A 48 -11.08 6.06 17.48
CA TYR A 48 -9.86 6.87 17.54
C TYR A 48 -10.07 8.27 16.95
N GLU A 49 -9.29 9.22 17.46
CA GLU A 49 -9.24 10.60 17.01
C GLU A 49 -8.15 10.79 15.96
N SER A 50 -8.55 11.12 14.75
CA SER A 50 -7.65 11.42 13.64
C SER A 50 -7.59 12.93 13.44
N LYS A 51 -6.39 13.52 13.55
CA LYS A 51 -6.18 14.95 13.24
C LYS A 51 -6.03 15.14 11.73
N LYS A 52 -6.94 15.91 11.13
CA LYS A 52 -6.84 16.31 9.73
C LYS A 52 -6.84 17.83 9.64
N LYS A 53 -5.67 18.40 9.31
CA LYS A 53 -5.44 19.86 9.31
C LYS A 53 -5.78 20.45 10.69
N ASN A 54 -6.83 21.28 10.79
CA ASN A 54 -7.28 21.94 12.02
C ASN A 54 -8.50 21.26 12.68
N LYS A 55 -8.95 20.11 12.18
CA LYS A 55 -10.13 19.40 12.73
C LYS A 55 -9.71 18.05 13.29
N THR A 56 -10.18 17.76 14.49
CA THR A 56 -10.17 16.41 15.06
C THR A 56 -11.44 15.70 14.60
N ILE A 57 -11.28 14.52 14.00
CA ILE A 57 -12.40 13.71 13.51
C ILE A 57 -12.36 12.39 14.27
N ILE A 58 -13.47 12.04 14.90
CA ILE A 58 -13.67 10.73 15.51
C ILE A 58 -13.96 9.73 14.40
N LYS A 59 -13.24 8.61 14.41
CA LYS A 59 -13.41 7.52 13.46
C LYS A 59 -13.59 6.22 14.22
N GLU A 60 -14.33 5.33 13.58
CA GLU A 60 -14.57 3.98 14.05
C GLU A 60 -13.95 3.01 13.05
N LEU A 61 -13.36 1.94 13.59
CA LEU A 61 -12.75 0.89 12.81
C LEU A 61 -13.03 -0.45 13.48
N GLU A 62 -13.43 -1.45 12.71
CA GLU A 62 -13.71 -2.77 13.26
C GLU A 62 -12.44 -3.44 13.80
N THR A 63 -12.51 -4.00 15.01
CA THR A 63 -11.39 -4.62 15.70
C THR A 63 -10.75 -5.74 14.88
N TYR A 64 -11.55 -6.53 14.16
CA TYR A 64 -11.07 -7.65 13.33
C TYR A 64 -10.20 -7.21 12.13
N ARG A 65 -10.07 -5.91 11.85
CA ARG A 65 -9.20 -5.39 10.77
C ARG A 65 -7.86 -4.90 11.30
N ILE A 66 -7.72 -4.82 12.61
CA ILE A 66 -6.57 -4.27 13.31
C ILE A 66 -5.66 -5.42 13.70
N PHE A 67 -4.39 -5.30 13.32
CA PHE A 67 -3.36 -6.20 13.78
C PHE A 67 -2.90 -5.81 15.19
N SER A 68 -2.44 -4.56 15.35
CA SER A 68 -1.94 -4.05 16.62
C SER A 68 -2.11 -2.53 16.72
N ILE A 69 -1.96 -2.01 17.93
CA ILE A 69 -1.91 -0.58 18.24
C ILE A 69 -0.59 -0.31 18.95
N SER A 70 0.22 0.57 18.39
CA SER A 70 1.42 1.10 19.05
C SER A 70 1.08 2.46 19.63
N TYR A 71 1.08 2.56 20.95
CA TYR A 71 0.70 3.78 21.66
C TYR A 71 1.88 4.76 21.75
N GLY A 72 1.54 6.03 21.90
CA GLY A 72 2.51 7.12 22.00
C GLY A 72 3.48 7.05 23.18
N ASP A 73 3.19 6.21 24.17
CA ASP A 73 4.04 5.93 25.34
C ASP A 73 5.02 4.76 25.11
N GLY A 74 4.97 4.12 23.94
CA GLY A 74 5.84 3.03 23.52
C GLY A 74 5.29 1.63 23.77
N HIS A 75 4.16 1.47 24.45
CA HIS A 75 3.56 0.12 24.58
C HIS A 75 2.84 -0.28 23.28
N THR A 76 2.83 -1.58 22.99
CA THR A 76 2.10 -2.12 21.83
C THR A 76 1.12 -3.18 22.29
N GLN A 77 -0.15 -3.01 21.92
CA GLN A 77 -1.19 -4.00 22.15
C GLN A 77 -1.49 -4.72 20.84
N ILE A 78 -1.38 -6.06 20.83
CA ILE A 78 -1.80 -6.88 19.70
C ILE A 78 -3.29 -7.17 19.87
N LEU A 79 -4.10 -6.80 18.88
CA LEU A 79 -5.55 -7.01 18.89
C LEU A 79 -5.93 -8.23 18.04
N TYR A 80 -5.07 -8.62 17.11
CA TYR A 80 -5.28 -9.80 16.28
C TYR A 80 -5.31 -11.10 17.09
N THR A 81 -6.32 -11.90 16.81
CA THR A 81 -6.43 -13.28 17.25
C THR A 81 -6.67 -14.18 16.04
N GLN A 82 -6.04 -15.36 16.05
CA GLN A 82 -6.27 -16.36 15.01
C GLN A 82 -7.69 -16.91 15.16
N ASP A 83 -8.47 -16.78 14.09
CA ASP A 83 -9.85 -17.25 14.02
C ASP A 83 -10.10 -17.93 12.67
N THR A 84 -10.02 -19.26 12.67
CA THR A 84 -10.19 -20.06 11.46
C THR A 84 -11.62 -20.03 10.92
N ILE A 85 -12.62 -19.73 11.76
CA ILE A 85 -14.03 -19.61 11.33
C ILE A 85 -14.19 -18.35 10.46
N ARG A 86 -13.43 -17.29 10.77
CA ARG A 86 -13.40 -16.04 9.98
C ARG A 86 -12.42 -16.07 8.81
N GLY A 87 -11.63 -17.14 8.66
CA GLY A 87 -10.59 -17.28 7.63
C GLY A 87 -9.24 -16.66 8.01
N ASP A 88 -9.03 -16.33 9.28
CA ASP A 88 -7.78 -15.84 9.82
C ASP A 88 -6.89 -17.02 10.24
N TYR A 89 -6.22 -17.61 9.25
CA TYR A 89 -5.45 -18.85 9.43
C TYR A 89 -4.07 -18.64 10.04
N PHE A 90 -3.52 -17.43 10.04
CA PHE A 90 -2.17 -17.18 10.55
C PHE A 90 -2.16 -17.06 12.07
N SER A 91 -1.11 -17.57 12.72
CA SER A 91 -0.80 -17.19 14.09
C SER A 91 -0.48 -15.68 14.19
N ALA A 92 -0.47 -15.11 15.40
CA ALA A 92 -0.14 -13.69 15.57
C ALA A 92 1.26 -13.33 15.06
N SER A 93 2.24 -14.24 15.20
CA SER A 93 3.59 -14.05 14.67
C SER A 93 3.61 -14.11 13.13
N GLU A 94 2.92 -15.07 12.53
CA GLU A 94 2.81 -15.15 11.07
C GLU A 94 2.08 -13.95 10.47
N MET A 95 1.01 -13.48 11.13
CA MET A 95 0.27 -12.28 10.73
C MET A 95 1.16 -11.04 10.84
N HIS A 96 2.01 -10.93 11.87
CA HIS A 96 2.99 -9.86 11.97
C HIS A 96 3.89 -9.80 10.71
N TYR A 97 4.50 -10.93 10.35
CA TYR A 97 5.37 -11.01 9.18
C TYR A 97 4.61 -10.72 7.89
N PHE A 98 3.39 -11.24 7.75
CA PHE A 98 2.52 -10.96 6.62
C PHE A 98 2.27 -9.45 6.47
N VAL A 99 1.82 -8.78 7.53
CA VAL A 99 1.57 -7.33 7.58
C VAL A 99 2.82 -6.53 7.24
N MET A 100 3.99 -6.91 7.77
CA MET A 100 5.26 -6.26 7.42
C MET A 100 5.60 -6.42 5.94
N GLY A 101 5.35 -7.60 5.36
CA GLY A 101 5.53 -7.85 3.93
C GLY A 101 4.63 -6.96 3.07
N GLU A 102 3.37 -6.83 3.46
CA GLU A 102 2.40 -5.97 2.78
C GLU A 102 2.79 -4.49 2.83
N GLN A 103 3.22 -4.02 4.00
CA GLN A 103 3.64 -2.65 4.21
C GLN A 103 4.87 -2.32 3.36
N ASP A 104 5.89 -3.19 3.34
CA ASP A 104 7.09 -3.00 2.54
C ASP A 104 6.76 -2.98 1.03
N ALA A 105 5.88 -3.87 0.58
CA ALA A 105 5.41 -3.84 -0.80
C ALA A 105 4.63 -2.55 -1.08
N TYR A 106 3.81 -2.07 -0.14
CA TYR A 106 3.07 -0.82 -0.27
C TYR A 106 4.00 0.40 -0.36
N ASN A 107 5.07 0.46 0.43
CA ASN A 107 5.98 1.60 0.44
C ASN A 107 7.00 1.57 -0.71
N TYR A 108 7.58 0.40 -0.99
CA TYR A 108 8.78 0.31 -1.83
C TYR A 108 8.55 -0.38 -3.18
N HIS A 109 7.52 -1.21 -3.34
CA HIS A 109 7.27 -1.88 -4.61
C HIS A 109 6.71 -0.92 -5.67
N ARG A 110 7.30 -0.97 -6.87
CA ARG A 110 6.89 -0.21 -8.06
C ARG A 110 6.96 -1.14 -9.28
N ALA A 111 6.02 -0.97 -10.20
CA ALA A 111 5.90 -1.78 -11.42
C ALA A 111 5.68 -0.93 -12.69
N PRO A 112 6.60 0.00 -13.03
CA PRO A 112 6.44 0.85 -14.22
C PRO A 112 6.45 0.06 -15.53
N GLY A 113 7.22 -1.04 -15.60
CA GLY A 113 7.24 -1.91 -16.79
C GLY A 113 5.87 -2.53 -17.10
N ALA A 114 5.02 -2.75 -16.11
CA ALA A 114 3.66 -3.23 -16.35
C ALA A 114 2.78 -2.17 -17.00
N THR A 115 2.98 -0.90 -16.67
CA THR A 115 2.30 0.21 -17.37
C THR A 115 2.74 0.28 -18.83
N LEU A 116 4.04 0.14 -19.11
CA LEU A 116 4.54 0.16 -20.48
C LEU A 116 3.98 -1.01 -21.31
N ILE A 117 4.06 -2.24 -20.80
CA ILE A 117 3.55 -3.42 -21.50
C ILE A 117 2.04 -3.30 -21.71
N GLY A 118 1.28 -2.95 -20.66
CA GLY A 118 -0.17 -2.73 -20.76
C GLY A 118 -0.52 -1.68 -21.81
N PHE A 119 0.20 -0.54 -21.82
CA PHE A 119 0.04 0.49 -22.86
C PHE A 119 0.29 -0.06 -24.25
N THR A 120 1.42 -0.75 -24.49
CA THR A 120 1.78 -1.25 -25.81
C THR A 120 0.74 -2.24 -26.35
N LEU A 121 0.34 -3.24 -25.54
CA LEU A 121 -0.65 -4.23 -25.94
C LEU A 121 -2.00 -3.59 -26.24
N ALA A 122 -2.41 -2.63 -25.40
CA ALA A 122 -3.70 -1.98 -25.54
C ALA A 122 -3.75 -0.93 -26.65
N ALA A 123 -2.65 -0.25 -26.95
CA ALA A 123 -2.55 0.65 -28.10
C ALA A 123 -2.65 -0.11 -29.41
N THR A 124 -1.97 -1.25 -29.51
CA THR A 124 -2.12 -2.16 -30.65
C THR A 124 -3.56 -2.66 -30.77
N GLY A 125 -4.15 -3.15 -29.68
CA GLY A 125 -5.55 -3.58 -29.66
C GLY A 125 -6.53 -2.46 -30.02
N GLY A 126 -6.33 -1.27 -29.47
CA GLY A 126 -7.17 -0.10 -29.74
C GLY A 126 -7.10 0.40 -31.18
N PHE A 127 -5.94 0.26 -31.83
CA PHE A 127 -5.79 0.59 -33.24
C PHE A 127 -6.53 -0.40 -34.16
N PHE A 128 -6.35 -1.71 -33.94
CA PHE A 128 -6.92 -2.74 -34.82
C PHE A 128 -8.39 -3.05 -34.56
N LEU A 129 -8.88 -2.83 -33.34
CA LEU A 129 -10.26 -3.10 -32.93
C LEU A 129 -11.08 -1.81 -32.81
N ALA A 130 -10.62 -0.72 -33.42
CA ALA A 130 -11.35 0.55 -33.42
C ALA A 130 -12.72 0.36 -34.09
N GLY A 131 -13.79 0.53 -33.32
CA GLY A 131 -15.18 0.33 -33.77
C GLY A 131 -15.76 -1.07 -33.51
N ASP A 132 -14.97 -2.01 -32.98
CA ASP A 132 -15.45 -3.34 -32.56
C ASP A 132 -15.79 -3.33 -31.05
N PHE A 133 -16.84 -4.06 -30.66
CA PHE A 133 -17.21 -4.25 -29.26
C PHE A 133 -16.11 -4.97 -28.46
N LEU A 134 -15.26 -5.77 -29.12
CA LEU A 134 -14.12 -6.47 -28.51
C LEU A 134 -13.10 -5.51 -27.88
N LEU A 135 -13.09 -4.24 -28.28
CA LEU A 135 -12.28 -3.18 -27.68
C LEU A 135 -12.45 -3.08 -26.16
N LEU A 136 -13.66 -3.33 -25.65
CA LEU A 136 -13.98 -3.28 -24.22
C LEU A 136 -13.22 -4.36 -23.42
N LEU A 137 -12.81 -5.45 -24.06
CA LEU A 137 -12.09 -6.55 -23.43
C LEU A 137 -10.58 -6.31 -23.35
N VAL A 138 -10.04 -5.39 -24.15
CA VAL A 138 -8.59 -5.15 -24.28
C VAL A 138 -7.91 -4.87 -22.93
N PRO A 139 -8.44 -3.98 -22.05
CA PRO A 139 -7.81 -3.73 -20.74
C PRO A 139 -7.79 -4.96 -19.82
N PHE A 140 -8.77 -5.86 -19.95
CA PHE A 140 -8.84 -7.07 -19.14
C PHE A 140 -7.83 -8.10 -19.63
N VAL A 141 -7.78 -8.34 -20.95
CA VAL A 141 -6.82 -9.27 -21.57
C VAL A 141 -5.38 -8.85 -21.30
N SER A 142 -5.06 -7.55 -21.50
CA SER A 142 -3.72 -7.03 -21.23
C SER A 142 -3.34 -7.17 -19.75
N SER A 143 -4.28 -6.92 -18.83
CA SER A 143 -4.03 -7.08 -17.39
C SER A 143 -3.82 -8.56 -16.98
N GLY A 144 -4.49 -9.49 -17.67
CA GLY A 144 -4.37 -10.93 -17.46
C GLY A 144 -2.95 -11.44 -17.72
N VAL A 145 -2.28 -10.95 -18.76
CA VAL A 145 -0.88 -11.29 -19.09
C VAL A 145 0.05 -10.99 -17.92
N HIS A 146 -0.22 -9.94 -17.15
CA HIS A 146 0.58 -9.57 -16.00
C HIS A 146 0.39 -10.46 -14.76
N THR A 147 -0.51 -11.43 -14.79
CA THR A 147 -0.66 -12.40 -13.70
C THR A 147 0.39 -13.51 -13.76
N ILE A 148 0.94 -13.79 -14.95
CA ILE A 148 1.83 -14.92 -15.23
C ILE A 148 3.21 -14.77 -14.59
N PRO A 149 3.95 -13.65 -14.77
CA PRO A 149 5.33 -13.59 -14.30
C PRO A 149 5.41 -13.55 -12.77
N GLY A 150 6.38 -14.25 -12.18
CA GLY A 150 6.65 -14.17 -10.74
C GLY A 150 7.08 -12.76 -10.29
N ILE A 151 6.75 -12.39 -9.05
CA ILE A 151 7.26 -11.16 -8.43
C ILE A 151 8.63 -11.46 -7.80
N LYS A 152 9.67 -10.75 -8.26
CA LYS A 152 11.02 -10.79 -7.66
C LYS A 152 11.15 -9.68 -6.60
N ILE A 153 11.46 -10.06 -5.36
CA ILE A 153 11.69 -9.12 -4.26
C ILE A 153 13.14 -8.64 -4.33
N ARG A 154 13.36 -7.32 -4.24
CA ARG A 154 14.71 -6.73 -4.23
C ARG A 154 15.09 -6.44 -2.79
N LYS A 155 16.23 -6.95 -2.31
CA LYS A 155 16.72 -6.73 -0.92
C LYS A 155 16.84 -5.25 -0.54
N LYS A 156 17.10 -4.36 -1.51
CA LYS A 156 17.15 -2.90 -1.30
C LYS A 156 15.77 -2.22 -1.17
N ARG A 157 14.67 -2.98 -1.26
CA ARG A 157 13.28 -2.48 -1.25
C ARG A 157 12.45 -3.19 -0.19
N VAL A 158 13.09 -3.55 0.91
CA VAL A 158 12.49 -4.10 2.13
C VAL A 158 13.08 -3.37 3.33
N SER A 159 12.31 -3.24 4.40
CA SER A 159 12.74 -2.57 5.63
C SER A 159 13.72 -3.42 6.42
N ASN A 160 13.53 -4.75 6.45
CA ASN A 160 14.42 -5.71 7.08
C ASN A 160 14.67 -6.89 6.15
N VAL A 161 15.95 -7.14 5.84
CA VAL A 161 16.36 -8.24 4.95
C VAL A 161 16.13 -9.60 5.59
N GLU A 162 16.19 -9.70 6.93
CA GLU A 162 15.96 -10.95 7.65
C GLU A 162 14.54 -11.48 7.48
N TYR A 163 13.56 -10.60 7.28
CA TYR A 163 12.17 -11.01 7.03
C TYR A 163 12.00 -11.79 5.72
N LEU A 164 12.99 -11.75 4.80
CA LEU A 164 12.97 -12.58 3.60
C LEU A 164 13.16 -14.07 3.89
N LYS A 165 13.53 -14.44 5.12
CA LYS A 165 13.56 -15.85 5.55
C LYS A 165 12.16 -16.37 5.89
N GLU A 166 11.24 -15.47 6.22
CA GLU A 166 9.87 -15.82 6.62
C GLU A 166 8.96 -15.94 5.39
N ILE A 167 8.31 -17.11 5.27
CA ILE A 167 7.46 -17.42 4.11
C ILE A 167 6.21 -16.52 4.10
N THR A 168 5.62 -16.26 5.27
CA THR A 168 4.42 -15.42 5.43
C THR A 168 4.70 -13.95 5.06
N TYR A 169 5.89 -13.44 5.38
CA TYR A 169 6.35 -12.13 4.88
C TYR A 169 6.40 -12.09 3.36
N ILE A 170 6.99 -13.10 2.72
CA ILE A 170 7.06 -13.19 1.26
C ILE A 170 5.64 -13.23 0.65
N GLN A 171 4.71 -13.95 1.28
CA GLN A 171 3.31 -14.03 0.84
C GLN A 171 2.63 -12.66 0.86
N GLY A 172 2.73 -11.94 1.98
CA GLY A 172 2.17 -10.58 2.11
C GLY A 172 2.77 -9.62 1.08
N TYR A 173 4.10 -9.61 0.94
CA TYR A 173 4.77 -8.77 -0.05
C TYR A 173 4.27 -9.05 -1.47
N LYS A 174 4.19 -10.33 -1.85
CA LYS A 174 3.74 -10.74 -3.19
C LYS A 174 2.28 -10.37 -3.44
N ARG A 175 1.39 -10.44 -2.45
CA ARG A 175 -0.04 -10.07 -2.57
C ARG A 175 -0.18 -8.62 -3.03
N VAL A 176 0.43 -7.68 -2.29
CA VAL A 176 0.38 -6.24 -2.62
C VAL A 176 1.13 -5.92 -3.91
N ALA A 177 2.31 -6.52 -4.12
CA ALA A 177 3.10 -6.29 -5.32
C ALA A 177 2.37 -6.74 -6.60
N LYS A 178 1.70 -7.91 -6.57
CA LYS A 178 0.87 -8.39 -7.68
C LYS A 178 -0.28 -7.43 -7.97
N ASN A 179 -1.00 -6.98 -6.93
CA ASN A 179 -2.09 -6.03 -7.10
C ASN A 179 -1.62 -4.70 -7.73
N LYS A 180 -0.50 -4.13 -7.25
CA LYS A 180 0.10 -2.93 -7.85
C LYS A 180 0.48 -3.12 -9.32
N ARG A 181 1.03 -4.30 -9.67
CA ARG A 181 1.39 -4.62 -11.05
C ARG A 181 0.17 -4.65 -11.95
N ILE A 182 -0.93 -5.27 -11.52
CA ILE A 182 -2.19 -5.33 -12.25
C ILE A 182 -2.78 -3.91 -12.41
N GLN A 183 -2.84 -3.14 -11.33
CA GLN A 183 -3.33 -1.75 -11.38
C GLN A 183 -2.52 -0.87 -12.34
N ASN A 184 -1.19 -1.02 -12.33
CA ASN A 184 -0.32 -0.30 -13.25
C ASN A 184 -0.53 -0.70 -14.71
N ALA A 185 -0.75 -2.00 -14.98
CA ALA A 185 -1.08 -2.49 -16.30
C ALA A 185 -2.43 -1.98 -16.80
N ILE A 186 -3.46 -1.98 -15.96
CA ILE A 186 -4.79 -1.43 -16.28
C ILE A 186 -4.67 0.05 -16.64
N LYS A 187 -3.95 0.85 -15.83
CA LYS A 187 -3.70 2.28 -16.12
C LYS A 187 -3.03 2.47 -17.48
N GLY A 188 -1.95 1.73 -17.74
CA GLY A 188 -1.28 1.77 -19.03
C GLY A 188 -2.20 1.38 -20.19
N SER A 189 -3.01 0.35 -19.97
CA SER A 189 -3.92 -0.18 -21.00
C SER A 189 -5.04 0.78 -21.36
N LEU A 190 -5.64 1.45 -20.38
CA LEU A 190 -6.67 2.47 -20.63
C LEU A 190 -6.10 3.63 -21.48
N ILE A 191 -4.90 4.10 -21.14
CA ILE A 191 -4.21 5.13 -21.93
C ILE A 191 -3.87 4.60 -23.33
N GLY A 192 -3.43 3.34 -23.44
CA GLY A 192 -3.12 2.68 -24.69
C GLY A 192 -4.32 2.58 -25.62
N VAL A 193 -5.47 2.10 -25.14
CA VAL A 193 -6.71 2.02 -25.92
C VAL A 193 -7.06 3.38 -26.53
N LEU A 194 -7.07 4.44 -25.71
CA LEU A 194 -7.38 5.79 -26.20
C LEU A 194 -6.41 6.26 -27.28
N ALA A 195 -5.10 6.02 -27.08
CA ALA A 195 -4.09 6.37 -28.07
C ALA A 195 -4.28 5.59 -29.38
N GLY A 196 -4.52 4.28 -29.30
CA GLY A 196 -4.72 3.42 -30.47
C GLY A 196 -5.94 3.83 -31.31
N VAL A 197 -7.09 4.06 -30.64
CA VAL A 197 -8.32 4.50 -31.30
C VAL A 197 -8.15 5.88 -31.94
N ALA A 198 -7.51 6.82 -31.23
CA ALA A 198 -7.23 8.15 -31.78
C ALA A 198 -6.32 8.06 -33.02
N THR A 199 -5.25 7.25 -32.97
CA THR A 199 -4.37 7.00 -34.12
C THR A 199 -5.13 6.40 -35.30
N PHE A 200 -6.02 5.43 -35.06
CA PHE A 200 -6.86 4.84 -36.10
C PHE A 200 -7.73 5.90 -36.79
N HIS A 201 -8.45 6.72 -36.02
CA HIS A 201 -9.31 7.76 -36.59
C HIS A 201 -8.53 8.83 -37.36
N ILE A 202 -7.36 9.26 -36.88
CA ILE A 202 -6.52 10.23 -37.59
C ILE A 202 -6.07 9.67 -38.95
N LEU A 203 -5.59 8.42 -38.98
CA LEU A 203 -5.13 7.80 -40.21
C LEU A 203 -6.29 7.53 -41.20
N ASN A 204 -7.42 7.05 -40.70
CA ASN A 204 -8.57 6.77 -41.55
C ASN A 204 -9.22 8.06 -42.10
N ASN A 205 -9.24 9.14 -41.32
CA ASN A 205 -9.78 10.42 -41.78
C ASN A 205 -8.88 11.10 -42.83
N ASN A 206 -7.55 10.99 -42.70
CA ASN A 206 -6.62 11.51 -43.70
C ASN A 206 -6.72 10.77 -45.04
N ASN A 207 -7.03 9.47 -45.02
CA ASN A 207 -7.25 8.70 -46.25
C ASN A 207 -8.54 9.11 -46.99
N LEU A 208 -9.52 9.72 -46.33
CA LEU A 208 -10.78 10.18 -46.95
C LEU A 208 -10.69 11.58 -47.59
N ILE A 209 -9.62 12.34 -47.33
CA ILE A 209 -9.41 13.70 -47.86
C ILE A 209 -8.43 13.69 -49.05
N GLY A 210 -7.76 12.56 -49.30
CA GLY A 210 -6.74 12.39 -50.35
C GLY A 210 -7.23 11.81 -51.69
N ASP A 211 -8.52 11.46 -51.80
CA ASP A 211 -9.20 11.03 -53.03
C ASP A 211 -10.12 12.15 -53.57
#